data_AF-A0A1G9VX40-F1
#
_entry.id   AF-A0A1G9VX40-F1
#
_cell.length_a   1.000
_cell.length_b   1.000
_cell.length_c   1.000
_cell.angle_alpha   90.00
_cell.angle_beta   90.00
_cell.angle_gamma   90.00
#
_symmetry.space_group_name_H-M   'P 1'
#
loop_
_entity.id
_entity.type
_entity.pdbx_description
1 polymer ?
#
loop_
_entity_poly.entity_id
_entity_poly.type
_entity_poly.pdbx_seq_one_letter_code
_entity_poly.pdbx_strand_id
1 'polypeptide(L)'
;MSDKRVELTRRKVLGGLATIGAAGAATGAGTMAYFSDNETSSGNNISAGTVDLNSPSGFSANIENLKPGGSAESKTVSVTYDGSIDGVSLDIDTALSEPSESEAATNGSDLSADEFADRVEVVSASITHDRGGTKETDDLLADDSPSSPIKGNINATDDADAEEARDGETYVDLSELNDAMETVKGYATLNTDDTITLDLEVKLAADVGNEAQGDGVDFEVAFTVTQSADNTTSPTQA
;
A
#
# COMPACT_ATOMS: atom_id res chain seq x y z
N MET A 1 33.41 -7.94 -81.35
CA MET A 1 32.76 -8.47 -80.13
C MET A 1 32.99 -9.97 -80.13
N SER A 2 33.85 -10.50 -79.25
CA SER A 2 34.15 -11.94 -79.20
C SER A 2 33.37 -12.59 -78.07
N ASP A 3 32.36 -13.40 -78.43
CA ASP A 3 31.63 -14.24 -77.50
C ASP A 3 32.52 -15.36 -77.00
N LYS A 4 33.06 -15.23 -75.78
CA LYS A 4 33.73 -16.34 -75.09
C LYS A 4 32.66 -17.23 -74.46
N ARG A 5 32.23 -18.27 -75.18
CA ARG A 5 31.34 -19.29 -74.65
C ARG A 5 32.10 -20.18 -73.67
N VAL A 6 31.74 -20.12 -72.40
CA VAL A 6 32.30 -21.01 -71.37
C VAL A 6 31.73 -22.41 -71.56
N GLU A 7 32.56 -23.37 -71.96
CA GLU A 7 32.15 -24.77 -72.07
C GLU A 7 32.06 -25.42 -70.69
N LEU A 8 30.83 -25.56 -70.19
CA LEU A 8 30.51 -26.22 -68.94
C LEU A 8 30.32 -27.72 -69.18
N THR A 9 31.34 -28.52 -68.84
CA THR A 9 31.20 -29.98 -68.83
C THR A 9 30.51 -30.41 -67.54
N ARG A 10 29.70 -31.48 -67.58
CA ARG A 10 29.00 -32.02 -66.40
C ARG A 10 29.95 -32.28 -65.22
N ARG A 11 31.20 -32.67 -65.50
CA ARG A 11 32.26 -32.87 -64.49
C ARG A 11 32.74 -31.57 -63.83
N LYS A 12 32.79 -30.46 -64.56
CA LYS A 12 33.13 -29.13 -63.99
C LYS A 12 32.00 -28.60 -63.12
N VAL A 13 30.74 -28.80 -63.53
CA VAL A 13 29.56 -28.45 -62.72
C VAL A 13 29.49 -29.31 -61.46
N LEU A 14 29.71 -30.62 -61.57
CA LEU A 14 29.73 -31.53 -60.42
C LEU A 14 30.87 -31.22 -59.45
N GLY A 15 32.06 -30.90 -59.98
CA GLY A 15 33.20 -30.45 -59.18
C GLY A 15 32.91 -29.16 -58.41
N GLY A 16 32.23 -28.19 -59.05
CA GLY A 16 31.81 -26.94 -58.40
C GLY A 16 30.74 -27.14 -57.32
N LEU A 17 29.76 -28.01 -57.56
CA LEU A 17 28.74 -28.35 -56.55
C LEU A 17 29.34 -29.10 -55.36
N ALA A 18 30.30 -30.00 -55.60
CA ALA A 18 30.98 -30.73 -54.53
C ALA A 18 31.81 -29.79 -53.63
N THR A 19 32.51 -28.82 -54.21
CA THR A 19 33.29 -27.84 -53.42
C THR A 19 32.40 -26.88 -52.65
N ILE A 20 31.29 -26.41 -53.23
CA ILE A 20 30.29 -25.58 -52.53
C ILE A 20 29.64 -26.37 -51.38
N GLY A 21 29.27 -27.63 -51.60
CA GLY A 21 28.71 -28.51 -50.57
C GLY A 21 29.68 -28.76 -49.42
N ALA A 22 30.96 -29.02 -49.72
CA ALA A 22 31.99 -29.20 -48.69
C ALA A 22 32.25 -27.92 -47.88
N ALA A 23 32.29 -26.76 -48.53
CA ALA A 23 32.46 -25.47 -47.85
C ALA A 23 31.25 -25.11 -46.97
N GLY A 24 30.02 -25.35 -47.46
CA GLY A 24 28.79 -25.12 -46.72
C GLY A 24 28.60 -26.07 -45.53
N ALA A 25 29.03 -27.33 -45.65
CA ALA A 25 29.02 -28.28 -44.54
C ALA A 25 29.97 -27.86 -43.41
N ALA A 26 31.16 -27.34 -43.73
CA ALA A 26 32.12 -26.88 -42.72
C ALA A 26 31.66 -25.61 -41.96
N THR A 27 31.03 -24.67 -42.67
CA THR A 27 30.53 -23.41 -42.06
C THR A 27 29.15 -23.57 -41.39
N GLY A 28 28.28 -24.43 -41.92
CA GLY A 28 26.95 -24.71 -41.38
C GLY A 28 26.96 -25.66 -40.17
N ALA A 29 27.82 -26.68 -40.16
CA ALA A 29 27.94 -27.58 -39.00
C ALA A 29 28.58 -26.87 -37.79
N GLY A 30 29.54 -25.96 -38.02
CA GLY A 30 30.20 -25.21 -36.96
C GLY A 30 29.28 -24.20 -36.27
N THR A 31 28.35 -23.58 -37.01
CA THR A 31 27.37 -22.62 -36.46
C THR A 31 26.20 -23.33 -35.77
N MET A 32 25.72 -24.46 -36.29
CA MET A 32 24.68 -25.25 -35.61
C MET A 32 25.15 -25.79 -34.24
N ALA A 33 26.43 -26.14 -34.09
CA ALA A 33 27.00 -26.52 -32.79
C ALA A 33 27.14 -25.34 -31.82
N TYR A 34 27.35 -24.11 -32.33
CA TYR A 34 27.45 -22.91 -31.52
C TYR A 34 26.09 -22.42 -30.98
N PHE A 35 25.00 -22.71 -31.70
CA PHE A 35 23.64 -22.27 -31.32
C PHE A 35 22.74 -23.39 -30.76
N SER A 36 23.28 -24.60 -30.54
CA SER A 36 22.53 -25.75 -30.01
C SER A 36 22.86 -26.08 -28.56
N ASP A 37 23.43 -25.14 -27.80
CA ASP A 37 23.61 -25.37 -26.38
C ASP A 37 22.24 -25.33 -25.69
N ASN A 38 21.77 -26.50 -25.26
CA ASN A 38 20.62 -26.63 -24.38
C ASN A 38 21.11 -26.42 -22.94
N GLU A 39 21.58 -25.21 -22.66
CA GLU A 39 21.93 -24.78 -21.31
C GLU A 39 20.64 -24.64 -20.51
N THR A 40 20.29 -25.71 -19.80
CA THR A 40 19.27 -25.63 -18.76
C THR A 40 19.92 -24.83 -17.64
N SER A 41 19.46 -23.60 -17.39
CA SER A 41 19.93 -22.81 -16.23
C SER A 41 19.50 -23.52 -14.94
N SER A 42 20.31 -24.48 -14.49
CA SER A 42 20.15 -25.18 -13.22
C SER A 42 20.51 -24.19 -12.11
N GLY A 43 19.54 -23.36 -11.76
CA GLY A 43 19.76 -22.19 -10.90
C GLY A 43 18.79 -21.05 -11.16
N ASN A 44 17.92 -21.13 -12.18
CA ASN A 44 16.78 -20.21 -12.28
C ASN A 44 15.73 -20.58 -11.22
N ASN A 45 16.04 -20.30 -9.96
CA ASN A 45 15.07 -20.34 -8.89
C ASN A 45 14.19 -19.11 -9.05
N ILE A 46 13.07 -19.24 -9.76
CA ILE A 46 12.02 -18.21 -9.76
C ILE A 46 11.35 -18.30 -8.38
N SER A 47 11.98 -17.68 -7.38
CA SER A 47 11.34 -17.45 -6.09
C SER A 47 10.35 -16.32 -6.32
N ALA A 48 9.06 -16.62 -6.29
CA ALA A 48 8.04 -15.57 -6.23
C ALA A 48 8.31 -14.74 -4.96
N GLY A 49 8.36 -13.42 -5.10
CA GLY A 49 8.40 -12.53 -3.94
C GLY A 49 7.09 -12.61 -3.15
N THR A 50 7.16 -12.25 -1.88
CA THR A 50 6.03 -12.17 -0.96
C THR A 50 5.58 -10.73 -0.81
N VAL A 51 4.27 -10.53 -0.63
CA VAL A 51 3.66 -9.26 -0.24
C VAL A 51 2.90 -9.57 1.04
N ASP A 52 3.45 -9.17 2.17
CA ASP A 52 2.91 -9.50 3.49
C ASP A 52 3.20 -8.35 4.48
N LEU A 53 2.32 -8.21 5.46
CA LEU A 53 2.44 -7.27 6.57
C LEU A 53 2.53 -8.09 7.85
N ASN A 54 3.39 -7.67 8.77
CA ASN A 54 3.43 -8.34 10.06
C ASN A 54 2.07 -8.22 10.78
N SER A 55 1.67 -9.27 11.48
CA SER A 55 0.43 -9.27 12.25
C SER A 55 0.59 -8.38 13.50
N PRO A 56 -0.40 -7.52 13.82
CA PRO A 56 -1.68 -7.36 13.12
C PRO A 56 -1.59 -6.40 11.92
N SER A 57 -2.23 -6.73 10.81
CA SER A 57 -2.37 -5.85 9.62
C SER A 57 -3.43 -4.75 9.79
N GLY A 58 -3.73 -4.39 11.03
CA GLY A 58 -4.79 -3.48 11.43
C GLY A 58 -4.89 -3.31 12.95
N PHE A 59 -5.79 -2.44 13.39
CA PHE A 59 -5.95 -2.05 14.79
C PHE A 59 -7.40 -1.76 15.12
N SER A 60 -7.81 -2.10 16.33
CA SER A 60 -9.10 -1.69 16.89
C SER A 60 -8.85 -0.86 18.14
N ALA A 61 -9.18 0.43 18.09
CA ALA A 61 -9.24 1.28 19.27
C ALA A 61 -10.63 1.18 19.89
N ASN A 62 -10.71 0.48 21.02
CA ASN A 62 -11.89 0.55 21.87
C ASN A 62 -11.82 1.85 22.70
N ILE A 63 -12.84 2.70 22.53
CA ILE A 63 -13.01 3.99 23.20
C ILE A 63 -14.34 3.94 23.94
N GLU A 64 -14.29 3.76 25.24
CA GLU A 64 -15.47 3.56 26.08
C GLU A 64 -15.30 4.21 27.45
N ASN A 65 -16.41 4.35 28.18
CA ASN A 65 -16.41 4.76 29.60
C ASN A 65 -15.73 6.11 29.88
N LEU A 66 -15.64 6.98 28.87
CA LEU A 66 -15.12 8.33 29.02
C LEU A 66 -16.13 9.18 29.80
N LYS A 67 -15.59 10.03 30.68
CA LYS A 67 -16.39 11.09 31.32
C LYS A 67 -16.32 12.35 30.46
N PRO A 68 -17.34 13.22 30.45
CA PRO A 68 -17.29 14.47 29.70
C PRO A 68 -16.03 15.29 30.06
N GLY A 69 -15.30 15.71 29.03
CA GLY A 69 -14.00 16.40 29.14
C GLY A 69 -12.82 15.47 29.48
N GLY A 70 -13.04 14.16 29.57
CA GLY A 70 -12.01 13.16 29.82
C GLY A 70 -11.41 12.62 28.53
N SER A 71 -10.09 12.48 28.50
CA SER A 71 -9.34 11.87 27.40
C SER A 71 -9.21 10.36 27.55
N ALA A 72 -9.19 9.65 26.42
CA ALA A 72 -8.74 8.28 26.37
C ALA A 72 -7.20 8.21 26.49
N GLU A 73 -6.66 7.03 26.80
CA GLU A 73 -5.23 6.79 26.61
C GLU A 73 -4.90 6.84 25.12
N SER A 74 -3.76 7.45 24.78
CA SER A 74 -3.25 7.48 23.40
C SER A 74 -3.13 6.06 22.85
N LYS A 75 -3.63 5.89 21.63
CA LYS A 75 -3.72 4.64 20.91
C LYS A 75 -2.70 4.67 19.78
N THR A 76 -1.80 3.69 19.78
CA THR A 76 -0.78 3.54 18.75
C THR A 76 -0.87 2.15 18.14
N VAL A 77 -0.88 2.09 16.81
CA VAL A 77 -0.64 0.85 16.05
C VAL A 77 0.56 1.04 15.15
N SER A 78 1.40 0.01 15.06
CA SER A 78 2.46 -0.06 14.08
C SER A 78 2.35 -1.36 13.28
N VAL A 79 2.47 -1.26 11.96
CA VAL A 79 2.59 -2.39 11.05
C VAL A 79 3.89 -2.27 10.25
N THR A 80 4.60 -3.38 10.10
CA THR A 80 5.84 -3.45 9.32
C THR A 80 5.62 -4.33 8.11
N TYR A 81 6.05 -3.86 6.95
CA TYR A 81 6.04 -4.66 5.74
C TYR A 81 7.20 -5.65 5.73
N ASP A 82 6.87 -6.94 5.80
CA ASP A 82 7.83 -8.05 5.82
C ASP A 82 7.86 -8.83 4.49
N GLY A 83 7.14 -8.33 3.48
CA GLY A 83 7.24 -8.78 2.10
C GLY A 83 8.63 -8.55 1.50
N SER A 84 8.95 -9.31 0.45
CA SER A 84 10.25 -9.26 -0.23
C SER A 84 10.25 -8.46 -1.53
N ILE A 85 9.13 -7.81 -1.84
CA ILE A 85 8.95 -6.96 -3.01
C ILE A 85 8.88 -5.51 -2.56
N ASP A 86 9.82 -4.69 -3.03
CA ASP A 86 9.82 -3.25 -2.81
C ASP A 86 8.85 -2.52 -3.75
N GLY A 87 8.43 -1.33 -3.35
CA GLY A 87 7.57 -0.46 -4.16
C GLY A 87 6.10 -0.89 -4.19
N VAL A 88 5.62 -1.58 -3.16
CA VAL A 88 4.20 -1.93 -3.04
C VAL A 88 3.37 -0.74 -2.59
N SER A 89 2.10 -0.71 -2.98
CA SER A 89 1.14 0.32 -2.63
C SER A 89 0.47 -0.03 -1.31
N LEU A 90 0.43 0.91 -0.37
CA LEU A 90 -0.37 0.79 0.85
C LEU A 90 -1.72 1.47 0.65
N ASP A 91 -2.78 0.73 0.96
CA ASP A 91 -4.12 1.23 1.13
C ASP A 91 -4.48 1.24 2.61
N ILE A 92 -5.29 2.20 3.02
CA ILE A 92 -5.86 2.34 4.36
C ILE A 92 -7.38 2.24 4.23
N ASP A 93 -8.00 1.61 5.20
CA ASP A 93 -9.45 1.55 5.33
C ASP A 93 -9.83 1.65 6.81
N THR A 94 -10.96 2.26 7.12
CA THR A 94 -11.41 2.48 8.49
C THR A 94 -12.89 2.19 8.64
N ALA A 95 -13.30 1.80 9.83
CA ALA A 95 -14.69 1.57 10.16
C ALA A 95 -14.99 1.84 11.64
N LEU A 96 -16.22 2.28 11.91
CA LEU A 96 -16.78 2.37 13.25
C LEU A 96 -17.73 1.20 13.52
N SER A 97 -17.70 0.69 14.74
CA SER A 97 -18.62 -0.37 15.16
C SER A 97 -18.92 -0.32 16.65
N GLU A 98 -20.02 -0.98 17.04
CA GLU A 98 -20.42 -1.12 18.43
C GLU A 98 -19.40 -1.98 19.20
N PRO A 99 -18.97 -1.55 20.40
CA PRO A 99 -18.08 -2.35 21.21
C PRO A 99 -18.76 -3.64 21.66
N SER A 100 -18.02 -4.75 21.55
CA SER A 100 -18.53 -6.10 21.83
C SER A 100 -19.10 -6.30 23.25
N GLU A 101 -18.69 -5.46 24.20
CA GLU A 101 -19.14 -5.47 25.60
C GLU A 101 -19.60 -4.05 26.00
N SER A 102 -20.48 -3.43 25.21
CA SER A 102 -21.13 -2.17 25.62
C SER A 102 -22.05 -2.40 26.81
N GLU A 103 -21.75 -1.80 27.97
CA GLU A 103 -22.70 -1.72 29.08
C GLU A 103 -23.68 -0.59 28.76
N ALA A 104 -24.94 -0.93 28.46
CA ALA A 104 -26.00 0.06 28.22
C ALA A 104 -25.92 1.20 29.23
N ALA A 105 -25.84 2.45 28.75
CA ALA A 105 -25.54 3.57 29.63
C ALA A 105 -26.52 3.59 30.81
N THR A 106 -25.98 3.64 32.02
CA THR A 106 -26.78 3.69 33.25
C THR A 106 -27.69 4.92 33.35
N ASN A 107 -27.50 5.89 32.45
CA ASN A 107 -28.24 7.15 32.36
C ASN A 107 -29.45 7.09 31.40
N GLY A 108 -29.68 5.97 30.69
CA GLY A 108 -30.89 5.74 29.89
C GLY A 108 -30.86 6.21 28.43
N SER A 109 -29.71 6.65 27.94
CA SER A 109 -29.39 6.92 26.54
C SER A 109 -28.41 5.86 26.07
N ASP A 110 -28.73 5.11 25.03
CA ASP A 110 -27.87 4.08 24.44
C ASP A 110 -27.51 4.59 23.05
N LEU A 111 -26.44 5.38 22.98
CA LEU A 111 -26.01 5.98 21.70
C LEU A 111 -25.44 4.88 20.81
N SER A 112 -25.73 4.96 19.51
CA SER A 112 -25.02 4.09 18.57
C SER A 112 -23.54 4.49 18.47
N ALA A 113 -22.71 3.60 17.94
CA ALA A 113 -21.29 3.84 17.68
C ALA A 113 -21.05 5.15 16.91
N ASP A 114 -21.83 5.39 15.85
CA ASP A 114 -21.78 6.63 15.07
C ASP A 114 -22.16 7.86 15.93
N GLU A 115 -23.29 7.80 16.64
CA GLU A 115 -23.73 8.90 17.51
C GLU A 115 -22.70 9.18 18.63
N PHE A 116 -22.07 8.16 19.18
CA PHE A 116 -21.01 8.33 20.16
C PHE A 116 -19.74 8.93 19.51
N ALA A 117 -19.39 8.52 18.30
CA ALA A 117 -18.24 9.04 17.56
C ALA A 117 -18.35 10.55 17.28
N ASP A 118 -19.54 11.07 16.94
CA ASP A 118 -19.83 12.51 16.78
C ASP A 118 -19.53 13.34 18.06
N ARG A 119 -19.45 12.67 19.21
CA ARG A 119 -19.23 13.28 20.54
C ARG A 119 -17.78 13.13 21.01
N VAL A 120 -16.97 12.35 20.30
CA VAL A 120 -15.57 12.09 20.59
C VAL A 120 -14.71 13.01 19.74
N GLU A 121 -14.08 13.99 20.38
CA GLU A 121 -13.17 14.93 19.74
C GLU A 121 -11.80 14.29 19.53
N VAL A 122 -11.25 14.42 18.32
CA VAL A 122 -9.90 14.01 17.99
C VAL A 122 -8.92 15.09 18.44
N VAL A 123 -8.04 14.74 19.39
CA VAL A 123 -7.03 15.64 19.95
C VAL A 123 -5.77 15.64 19.11
N SER A 124 -5.36 14.46 18.63
CA SER A 124 -4.30 14.31 17.64
C SER A 124 -4.50 13.03 16.85
N ALA A 125 -4.16 13.07 15.56
CA ALA A 125 -4.17 11.91 14.68
C ALA A 125 -3.04 12.07 13.67
N SER A 126 -2.13 11.10 13.59
CA SER A 126 -1.01 11.17 12.65
C SER A 126 -0.58 9.80 12.16
N ILE A 127 -0.11 9.73 10.91
CA ILE A 127 0.48 8.53 10.34
C ILE A 127 1.95 8.79 10.04
N THR A 128 2.83 8.01 10.64
CA THR A 128 4.27 8.06 10.41
C THR A 128 4.74 6.88 9.58
N HIS A 129 5.44 7.15 8.49
CA HIS A 129 6.19 6.16 7.72
C HIS A 129 7.67 6.21 8.11
N ASP A 130 8.14 5.15 8.77
CA ASP A 130 9.54 4.94 9.15
C ASP A 130 10.25 3.99 8.17
N ARG A 131 11.28 4.52 7.48
CA ARG A 131 12.16 3.78 6.57
C ARG A 131 13.52 3.57 7.22
N GLY A 132 13.60 2.65 8.18
CA GLY A 132 14.85 2.32 8.87
C GLY A 132 15.48 3.49 9.62
N GLY A 133 14.66 4.39 10.17
CA GLY A 133 15.04 5.57 10.95
C GLY A 133 14.77 6.91 10.24
N THR A 134 14.46 6.91 8.94
CA THR A 134 14.02 8.12 8.23
C THR A 134 12.51 8.18 8.27
N LYS A 135 11.96 9.18 8.98
CA LYS A 135 10.53 9.31 9.25
C LYS A 135 9.92 10.45 8.46
N GLU A 136 8.82 10.17 7.77
CA GLU A 136 7.89 11.15 7.25
C GLU A 136 6.57 10.98 8.00
N THR A 137 5.92 12.07 8.39
CA THR A 137 4.67 12.06 9.15
C THR A 137 3.64 12.90 8.40
N ASP A 138 2.44 12.34 8.26
CA ASP A 138 1.21 13.00 7.83
C ASP A 138 0.40 13.35 9.09
N ASP A 139 0.12 14.64 9.28
CA ASP A 139 -0.72 15.14 10.36
C ASP A 139 -2.16 15.24 9.84
N LEU A 140 -3.02 14.32 10.26
CA LEU A 140 -4.35 14.15 9.69
C LEU A 140 -5.32 15.29 10.05
N LEU A 141 -4.91 16.18 10.95
CA LEU A 141 -5.66 17.36 11.38
C LEU A 141 -5.09 18.66 10.79
N ALA A 142 -4.12 18.56 9.89
CA ALA A 142 -3.53 19.70 9.21
C ALA A 142 -3.79 19.62 7.70
N ASP A 143 -4.05 20.77 7.08
CA ASP A 143 -3.92 20.91 5.62
C ASP A 143 -2.42 20.93 5.28
N ASP A 144 -1.81 19.74 5.32
CA ASP A 144 -0.43 19.54 4.96
C ASP A 144 -0.30 18.70 3.68
N SER A 145 0.93 18.46 3.26
CA SER A 145 1.20 17.65 2.08
C SER A 145 2.45 16.86 2.40
N PRO A 146 2.30 15.67 3.03
CA PRO A 146 3.42 14.91 3.50
C PRO A 146 4.34 14.57 2.33
N SER A 147 5.62 14.44 2.62
CA SER A 147 6.63 14.20 1.59
C SER A 147 6.74 12.72 1.25
N SER A 148 7.23 12.41 0.05
CA SER A 148 7.49 11.03 -0.38
C SER A 148 8.33 10.29 0.68
N PRO A 149 7.93 9.08 1.09
CA PRO A 149 7.14 8.09 0.34
C PRO A 149 5.62 8.11 0.58
N ILE A 150 5.11 9.00 1.42
CA ILE A 150 3.66 9.24 1.55
C ILE A 150 3.21 9.99 0.29
N LYS A 151 2.10 9.54 -0.30
CA LYS A 151 1.57 9.99 -1.60
C LYS A 151 0.14 10.50 -1.51
N GLY A 152 -0.61 10.09 -0.48
CA GLY A 152 -1.88 10.69 -0.10
C GLY A 152 -1.68 11.90 0.81
N ASN A 153 -2.69 12.76 0.84
CA ASN A 153 -2.93 13.69 1.94
C ASN A 153 -4.30 13.26 2.48
N ILE A 154 -4.36 12.87 3.75
CA ILE A 154 -5.61 12.71 4.48
C ILE A 154 -5.72 13.94 5.36
N ASN A 155 -6.75 14.76 5.12
CA ASN A 155 -7.02 15.94 5.91
C ASN A 155 -8.47 15.90 6.42
N ALA A 156 -8.64 15.46 7.67
CA ALA A 156 -9.96 15.37 8.29
C ALA A 156 -10.60 16.76 8.54
N THR A 157 -9.82 17.85 8.48
CA THR A 157 -10.37 19.21 8.61
C THR A 157 -11.13 19.68 7.38
N ASP A 158 -10.96 19.03 6.22
CA ASP A 158 -11.76 19.34 5.02
C ASP A 158 -13.22 18.90 5.18
N ASP A 159 -13.43 17.82 5.93
CA ASP A 159 -14.76 17.27 6.23
C ASP A 159 -15.35 17.85 7.52
N ALA A 160 -14.54 18.54 8.34
CA ALA A 160 -14.99 19.18 9.57
C ALA A 160 -16.02 20.30 9.30
N ASP A 161 -17.24 20.15 9.82
CA ASP A 161 -18.28 21.15 9.61
C ASP A 161 -17.99 22.42 10.43
N ALA A 162 -17.77 23.54 9.73
CA ALA A 162 -17.53 24.84 10.36
C ALA A 162 -18.71 25.31 11.25
N GLU A 163 -19.91 24.74 11.11
CA GLU A 163 -21.07 25.03 11.96
C GLU A 163 -21.06 24.26 13.31
N GLU A 164 -20.21 23.24 13.47
CA GLU A 164 -20.05 22.48 14.71
C GLU A 164 -19.04 23.09 15.70
N ALA A 165 -18.44 24.24 15.38
CA ALA A 165 -17.41 24.87 16.20
C ALA A 165 -17.82 25.02 17.69
N ARG A 166 -17.09 24.35 18.57
CA ARG A 166 -17.21 24.49 20.04
C ARG A 166 -16.20 25.53 20.53
N ASP A 167 -16.67 26.50 21.33
CA ASP A 167 -15.87 27.64 21.81
C ASP A 167 -15.20 28.51 20.70
N GLY A 168 -15.71 28.42 19.47
CA GLY A 168 -15.20 29.20 18.33
C GLY A 168 -14.00 28.60 17.61
N GLU A 169 -13.61 27.36 17.93
CA GLU A 169 -12.67 26.56 17.15
C GLU A 169 -13.40 25.38 16.51
N THR A 170 -13.16 25.16 15.22
CA THR A 170 -13.58 23.94 14.53
C THR A 170 -12.74 22.79 15.08
N TYR A 171 -13.40 21.72 15.51
CA TYR A 171 -12.73 20.49 15.89
C TYR A 171 -13.09 19.41 14.86
N VAL A 172 -12.30 18.33 14.84
CA VAL A 172 -12.59 17.11 14.10
C VAL A 172 -13.12 16.09 15.12
N ASP A 173 -14.29 15.52 14.88
CA ASP A 173 -14.75 14.36 15.64
C ASP A 173 -14.31 13.04 15.02
N LEU A 174 -14.53 11.94 15.75
CA LEU A 174 -14.08 10.63 15.33
C LEU A 174 -14.83 10.12 14.08
N SER A 175 -16.06 10.59 13.84
CA SER A 175 -16.82 10.24 12.63
C SER A 175 -16.19 10.91 11.40
N GLU A 176 -15.84 12.20 11.51
CA GLU A 176 -15.20 12.96 10.44
C GLU A 176 -13.79 12.40 10.13
N LEU A 177 -13.03 12.02 11.16
CA LEU A 177 -11.75 11.33 10.95
C LEU A 177 -11.93 9.98 10.25
N ASN A 178 -12.95 9.20 10.64
CA ASN A 178 -13.25 7.93 9.98
C ASN A 178 -13.58 8.14 8.50
N ASP A 179 -14.41 9.12 8.17
CA ASP A 179 -14.82 9.41 6.80
C ASP A 179 -13.64 9.88 5.93
N ALA A 180 -12.76 10.73 6.48
CA ALA A 180 -11.55 11.18 5.79
C ALA A 180 -10.55 10.04 5.51
N MET A 181 -10.56 8.99 6.35
CA MET A 181 -9.69 7.83 6.23
C MET A 181 -10.32 6.64 5.50
N GLU A 182 -11.63 6.69 5.21
CA GLU A 182 -12.37 5.58 4.62
C GLU A 182 -11.85 5.28 3.21
N THR A 183 -11.47 4.03 2.94
CA THR A 183 -11.06 3.53 1.62
C THR A 183 -9.90 4.24 0.91
N VAL A 184 -8.98 4.91 1.61
CA VAL A 184 -7.83 5.61 1.00
C VAL A 184 -6.89 4.65 0.26
N LYS A 185 -6.76 4.83 -1.06
CA LYS A 185 -5.94 3.98 -1.96
C LYS A 185 -4.60 4.60 -2.29
N GLY A 186 -3.55 3.79 -2.29
CA GLY A 186 -2.21 4.23 -2.67
C GLY A 186 -1.64 5.34 -1.79
N TYR A 187 -2.01 5.31 -0.51
CA TYR A 187 -1.60 6.26 0.51
C TYR A 187 -0.07 6.40 0.60
N ALA A 188 0.66 5.28 0.61
CA ALA A 188 2.11 5.27 0.67
C ALA A 188 2.72 4.18 -0.22
N THR A 189 4.02 4.29 -0.48
CA THR A 189 4.79 3.23 -1.14
C THR A 189 5.76 2.59 -0.18
N LEU A 190 5.59 1.29 0.09
CA LEU A 190 6.40 0.56 1.05
C LEU A 190 7.51 -0.24 0.36
N ASN A 191 8.66 -0.28 1.03
CA ASN A 191 9.74 -1.23 0.79
C ASN A 191 9.84 -2.21 1.96
N THR A 192 10.57 -3.30 1.74
CA THR A 192 10.90 -4.27 2.79
C THR A 192 11.43 -3.56 4.04
N ASP A 193 10.94 -3.97 5.22
CA ASP A 193 11.27 -3.42 6.55
C ASP A 193 10.72 -2.01 6.85
N ASP A 194 9.97 -1.39 5.93
CA ASP A 194 9.28 -0.13 6.22
C ASP A 194 8.17 -0.36 7.27
N THR A 195 8.04 0.59 8.20
CA THR A 195 7.01 0.56 9.26
C THR A 195 6.07 1.75 9.13
N ILE A 196 4.77 1.50 9.23
CA ILE A 196 3.71 2.50 9.29
C ILE A 196 3.16 2.51 10.71
N THR A 197 3.10 3.69 11.32
CA THR A 197 2.55 3.89 12.66
C THR A 197 1.41 4.88 12.58
N LEU A 198 0.22 4.51 13.07
CA LEU A 198 -0.87 5.44 13.35
C LEU A 198 -0.88 5.73 14.85
N ASP A 199 -0.86 7.02 15.19
CA ASP A 199 -1.03 7.54 16.54
C ASP A 199 -2.35 8.33 16.61
N LEU A 200 -3.19 8.00 17.60
CA LEU A 200 -4.50 8.60 17.82
C LEU A 200 -4.67 8.98 19.30
N GLU A 201 -5.10 10.21 19.56
CA GLU A 201 -5.55 10.65 20.87
C GLU A 201 -6.93 11.30 20.74
N VAL A 202 -7.85 10.92 21.61
CA VAL A 202 -9.23 11.40 21.60
C VAL A 202 -9.69 11.79 23.01
N LYS A 203 -10.73 12.60 23.07
CA LYS A 203 -11.44 12.93 24.33
C LYS A 203 -12.93 13.02 24.09
N LEU A 204 -13.71 12.75 25.13
CA LEU A 204 -15.15 12.99 25.10
C LEU A 204 -15.40 14.50 25.32
N ALA A 205 -16.18 15.14 24.44
CA ALA A 205 -16.48 16.55 24.57
C ALA A 205 -17.16 16.89 25.91
N ALA A 206 -16.89 18.08 26.46
CA ALA A 206 -17.29 18.42 27.83
C ALA A 206 -18.77 18.82 27.96
N ASP A 207 -19.41 19.18 26.86
CA ASP A 207 -20.78 19.69 26.75
C ASP A 207 -21.81 18.60 26.38
N VAL A 208 -21.38 17.38 26.08
CA VAL A 208 -22.23 16.23 25.70
C VAL A 208 -23.13 15.72 26.83
N GLY A 209 -22.97 16.25 28.05
CA GLY A 209 -23.75 15.85 29.22
C GLY A 209 -23.46 14.41 29.67
N ASN A 210 -24.37 13.85 30.48
CA ASN A 210 -24.21 12.48 30.99
C ASN A 210 -24.73 11.41 30.01
N GLU A 211 -25.23 11.81 28.84
CA GLU A 211 -25.90 10.91 27.91
C GLU A 211 -24.92 9.94 27.25
N ALA A 212 -23.73 10.40 26.90
CA ALA A 212 -22.66 9.56 26.33
C ALA A 212 -21.88 8.74 27.40
N GLN A 213 -22.20 8.86 28.69
CA GLN A 213 -21.44 8.17 29.73
C GLN A 213 -21.85 6.70 29.85
N GLY A 214 -20.95 5.81 29.46
CA GLY A 214 -21.15 4.35 29.48
C GLY A 214 -21.21 3.75 28.08
N ASP A 215 -21.47 4.60 27.07
CA ASP A 215 -21.36 4.23 25.66
C ASP A 215 -19.89 4.11 25.24
N GLY A 216 -19.68 3.59 24.04
CA GLY A 216 -18.37 3.47 23.43
C GLY A 216 -18.44 3.18 21.94
N VAL A 217 -17.27 3.18 21.31
CA VAL A 217 -17.08 2.87 19.90
C VAL A 217 -15.78 2.10 19.70
N ASP A 218 -15.83 1.11 18.83
CA ASP A 218 -14.64 0.46 18.28
C ASP A 218 -14.29 1.13 16.94
N PHE A 219 -13.12 1.78 16.89
CA PHE A 219 -12.53 2.34 15.68
C PHE A 219 -11.53 1.35 15.08
N GLU A 220 -11.90 0.72 13.96
CA GLU A 220 -11.07 -0.24 13.25
C GLU A 220 -10.30 0.45 12.13
N VAL A 221 -9.00 0.15 12.02
CA VAL A 221 -8.11 0.60 10.94
C VAL A 221 -7.46 -0.62 10.30
N ALA A 222 -7.62 -0.76 8.99
CA ALA A 222 -7.06 -1.85 8.21
C ALA A 222 -6.00 -1.34 7.23
N PHE A 223 -4.85 -2.00 7.20
CA PHE A 223 -3.77 -1.74 6.26
C PHE A 223 -3.73 -2.86 5.22
N THR A 224 -3.83 -2.49 3.94
CA THR A 224 -3.76 -3.46 2.84
C THR A 224 -2.64 -3.11 1.89
N VAL A 225 -1.75 -4.06 1.60
CA VAL A 225 -0.68 -3.89 0.62
C VAL A 225 -1.05 -4.54 -0.71
N THR A 226 -0.86 -3.81 -1.80
CA THR A 226 -1.06 -4.32 -3.16
C THR A 226 0.19 -4.09 -4.00
N GLN A 227 0.55 -5.07 -4.83
CA GLN A 227 1.60 -4.87 -5.81
C GLN A 227 1.08 -3.93 -6.90
N SER A 228 1.69 -2.77 -7.08
CA SER A 228 1.35 -1.88 -8.18
C SER A 228 1.56 -2.63 -9.50
N ALA A 229 0.54 -2.69 -10.35
CA ALA A 229 0.59 -3.40 -11.63
C ALA A 229 1.52 -2.74 -12.68
N ASP A 230 2.23 -1.68 -12.31
CA ASP A 230 3.07 -0.91 -13.23
C ASP A 230 4.47 -1.52 -13.37
N ASN A 231 4.52 -2.77 -13.83
CA ASN A 231 5.72 -3.33 -14.45
C ASN A 231 5.41 -3.71 -15.90
N THR A 232 5.02 -2.72 -16.71
CA THR A 232 5.16 -2.85 -18.17
C THR A 232 6.62 -2.66 -18.56
N THR A 233 7.52 -3.51 -18.07
CA THR A 233 8.75 -3.76 -18.80
C THR A 233 8.35 -4.57 -20.04
N SER A 234 8.02 -3.83 -21.11
CA SER A 234 8.01 -4.41 -22.45
C SER A 234 9.34 -5.14 -22.62
N PRO A 235 9.37 -6.43 -22.97
CA PRO A 235 10.63 -7.09 -23.22
C PRO A 235 11.27 -6.38 -24.41
N THR A 236 12.35 -5.66 -24.15
CA THR A 236 13.24 -5.15 -25.18
C THR A 236 13.79 -6.36 -25.92
N GLN A 237 13.17 -6.67 -27.07
CA GLN A 237 13.76 -7.58 -28.03
C GLN A 237 15.00 -6.90 -28.60
N ALA A 238 16.17 -7.45 -28.31
CA ALA A 238 17.43 -7.17 -28.97
C ALA A 238 18.01 -8.48 -29.50
#